data_AF-A0A9X8MH96-F1
#
_entry.id   AF-A0A9X8MH96-F1
#
_cell.length_a   1.000
_cell.length_b   1.000
_cell.length_c   1.000
_cell.angle_alpha   90.00
_cell.angle_beta   90.00
_cell.angle_gamma   90.00
#
_symmetry.space_group_name_H-M   'P 1'
#
loop_
_entity.id
_entity.type
_entity.pdbx_description
1 polymer ?
#
loop_
_entity_poly.entity_id
_entity_poly.type
_entity_poly.pdbx_seq_one_letter_code
_entity_poly.pdbx_strand_id
1 'polypeptide(L)'
;MFVFVLALVFAAVLSVMAGQVAILQESFYESQAHLDAYYVGVSSEALRMRMIRTSNLGTASLDDLVQSGDEGFKVKAVDDARVHIASQGKVNDGSYIFDRALVFAVDPKFGSLSTWSPSDASNNRCDPDHDITTAATWCGPVSGVVYDLIETREIFLQTLTDEVLRMDITLQKIARGYNVVEKATFPHGNLLVGQGASVCYAGDGTAEMCFSTTCNYPVVMLQQTPMDCSDQFSDWGNATVLTYVSPKHIALVSSSPRASVKHANGTGLSIARELRVP
;
A
#
# COMPACT_ATOMS: atom_id res chain seq x y z
N MET A 1 -45.02 -54.57 -22.46
CA MET A 1 -44.68 -53.44 -23.36
C MET A 1 -45.05 -52.09 -22.75
N PHE A 2 -46.30 -51.87 -22.34
CA PHE A 2 -46.77 -50.58 -21.78
C PHE A 2 -45.99 -50.10 -20.54
N VAL A 3 -45.70 -51.00 -19.58
CA VAL A 3 -44.94 -50.68 -18.35
C VAL A 3 -43.49 -50.24 -18.66
N PHE A 4 -42.87 -50.82 -19.69
CA PHE A 4 -41.49 -50.49 -20.09
C PHE A 4 -41.41 -49.13 -20.77
N VAL A 5 -42.40 -48.79 -21.59
CA VAL A 5 -42.53 -47.47 -22.22
C VAL A 5 -42.76 -46.38 -21.16
N LEU A 6 -43.62 -46.65 -20.16
CA LEU A 6 -43.83 -45.75 -19.03
C LEU A 6 -42.55 -45.51 -18.21
N ALA A 7 -41.78 -46.56 -17.92
CA ALA A 7 -40.51 -46.44 -17.21
C ALA A 7 -39.49 -45.59 -17.98
N LEU A 8 -39.39 -45.76 -19.31
CA LEU A 8 -38.50 -44.96 -20.16
C LEU A 8 -38.93 -43.49 -20.23
N VAL A 9 -40.24 -43.22 -20.31
CA VAL A 9 -40.77 -41.85 -20.30
C VAL A 9 -40.50 -41.18 -18.95
N PHE A 10 -40.70 -41.88 -17.83
CA PHE A 10 -40.36 -41.35 -16.50
C PHE A 10 -38.86 -41.08 -16.34
N ALA A 11 -38.01 -42.00 -16.79
CA ALA A 11 -36.56 -41.79 -16.78
C ALA A 11 -36.13 -40.59 -17.64
N ALA A 12 -36.73 -40.43 -18.83
CA ALA A 12 -36.48 -39.28 -19.70
C ALA A 12 -36.91 -37.97 -19.03
N VAL A 13 -38.12 -37.91 -18.46
CA VAL A 13 -38.61 -36.71 -17.75
C VAL A 13 -37.72 -36.38 -16.54
N LEU A 14 -37.33 -37.36 -15.74
CA LEU A 14 -36.41 -37.16 -14.61
C LEU A 14 -35.03 -36.67 -15.06
N SER A 15 -34.50 -37.19 -16.17
CA SER A 15 -33.22 -36.73 -16.73
C SER A 15 -33.27 -35.29 -17.24
N VAL A 16 -34.37 -34.89 -17.88
CA VAL A 16 -34.59 -33.52 -18.35
C VAL A 16 -34.75 -32.57 -17.17
N MET A 17 -35.52 -32.95 -16.15
CA MET A 17 -35.67 -32.13 -14.94
C MET A 17 -34.36 -32.01 -14.17
N ALA A 18 -33.58 -33.11 -14.04
CA ALA A 18 -32.27 -33.06 -13.41
C ALA A 18 -31.29 -32.15 -14.18
N GLY A 19 -31.31 -32.20 -15.52
CA GLY A 19 -30.52 -31.29 -16.35
C GLY A 19 -30.92 -29.82 -16.19
N GLN A 20 -32.22 -29.52 -16.14
CA GLN A 20 -32.72 -28.16 -15.91
C GLN A 20 -32.35 -27.62 -14.52
N VAL A 21 -32.43 -28.46 -13.48
CA VAL A 21 -32.01 -28.10 -12.12
C VAL A 21 -30.50 -27.81 -12.08
N ALA A 22 -29.68 -28.63 -12.76
CA ALA A 22 -28.24 -28.42 -12.83
C ALA A 22 -27.88 -27.08 -13.50
N ILE A 23 -28.53 -26.73 -14.63
CA ILE A 23 -28.31 -25.46 -15.33
C ILE A 23 -28.72 -24.26 -14.46
N LEU A 24 -29.87 -24.33 -13.80
CA LEU A 24 -30.32 -23.26 -12.90
C LEU A 24 -29.36 -23.09 -11.73
N GLN A 25 -28.90 -24.20 -11.15
CA GLN A 25 -27.95 -24.18 -10.04
C GLN A 25 -26.58 -23.60 -10.47
N GLU A 26 -26.10 -23.94 -11.66
CA GLU A 26 -24.87 -23.38 -12.23
C GLU A 26 -24.98 -21.87 -12.46
N SER A 27 -26.09 -21.40 -13.04
CA SER A 27 -26.33 -19.95 -13.23
C SER A 27 -26.40 -19.17 -11.90
N PHE A 28 -26.92 -19.81 -10.85
CA PHE A 28 -26.96 -19.23 -9.51
C PHE A 28 -25.56 -19.11 -8.92
N TYR A 29 -24.72 -20.15 -9.03
CA TYR A 29 -23.33 -20.09 -8.58
C TYR A 29 -22.50 -19.06 -9.34
N GLU A 30 -22.69 -18.93 -10.65
CA GLU A 30 -22.02 -17.91 -11.46
C GLU A 30 -22.42 -16.49 -11.00
N SER A 31 -23.71 -16.24 -10.80
CA SER A 31 -24.20 -14.96 -10.25
C SER A 31 -23.65 -14.67 -8.85
N GLN A 32 -23.56 -15.69 -7.99
CA GLN A 32 -22.95 -15.54 -6.67
C GLN A 32 -21.46 -15.21 -6.75
N ALA A 33 -20.70 -15.88 -7.63
CA ALA A 33 -19.29 -15.60 -7.82
C ALA A 33 -19.04 -14.17 -8.33
N HIS A 34 -19.93 -13.64 -9.19
CA HIS A 34 -19.88 -12.25 -9.61
C HIS A 34 -20.15 -11.27 -8.47
N LEU A 35 -21.13 -11.56 -7.60
CA LEU A 35 -21.39 -10.75 -6.42
C LEU A 35 -20.21 -10.78 -5.43
N ASP A 36 -19.63 -11.95 -5.22
CA ASP A 36 -18.46 -12.12 -4.36
C ASP A 36 -17.25 -11.35 -4.89
N ALA A 37 -16.98 -11.43 -6.19
CA ALA A 37 -15.94 -10.63 -6.83
C ALA A 37 -16.20 -9.12 -6.73
N TYR A 38 -17.45 -8.69 -6.89
CA TYR A 38 -17.83 -7.29 -6.71
C TYR A 38 -17.56 -6.81 -5.28
N TYR A 39 -18.02 -7.54 -4.27
CA TYR A 39 -17.82 -7.14 -2.87
C TYR A 39 -16.37 -7.21 -2.43
N VAL A 40 -15.61 -8.22 -2.88
CA VAL A 40 -14.16 -8.29 -2.68
C VAL A 40 -13.49 -7.06 -3.29
N GLY A 41 -13.86 -6.68 -4.52
CA GLY A 41 -13.31 -5.50 -5.18
C GLY A 41 -13.60 -4.20 -4.43
N VAL A 42 -14.84 -3.97 -4.00
CA VAL A 42 -15.23 -2.75 -3.26
C VAL A 42 -14.51 -2.67 -1.91
N SER A 43 -14.43 -3.77 -1.15
CA SER A 43 -13.71 -3.82 0.13
C SER A 43 -12.20 -3.60 -0.05
N SER A 44 -11.63 -4.17 -1.12
CA SER A 44 -10.22 -4.04 -1.44
C SER A 44 -9.85 -2.61 -1.82
N GLU A 45 -10.71 -1.92 -2.57
CA GLU A 45 -10.52 -0.52 -2.89
C GLU A 45 -10.58 0.38 -1.64
N ALA A 46 -11.51 0.10 -0.72
CA ALA A 46 -11.55 0.82 0.55
C ALA A 46 -10.27 0.64 1.38
N LEU A 47 -9.68 -0.56 1.39
CA LEU A 47 -8.37 -0.81 2.03
C LEU A 47 -7.24 -0.07 1.32
N ARG A 48 -7.20 -0.06 -0.02
CA ARG A 48 -6.19 0.69 -0.79
C ARG A 48 -6.28 2.19 -0.49
N MET A 49 -7.48 2.74 -0.44
CA MET A 49 -7.71 4.13 -0.05
C MET A 49 -7.21 4.42 1.37
N ARG A 50 -7.44 3.49 2.31
CA ARG A 50 -6.91 3.60 3.69
C ARG A 50 -5.39 3.59 3.72
N MET A 51 -4.79 2.68 2.97
CA MET A 51 -3.34 2.56 2.85
C MET A 51 -2.73 3.84 2.27
N ILE A 52 -3.33 4.43 1.23
CA ILE A 52 -2.88 5.71 0.66
C ILE A 52 -2.89 6.82 1.73
N ARG A 53 -3.96 6.92 2.53
CA ARG A 53 -4.11 8.01 3.51
C ARG A 53 -3.26 7.85 4.77
N THR A 54 -3.10 6.61 5.24
CA THR A 54 -2.45 6.34 6.54
C THR A 54 -1.05 5.76 6.38
N SER A 55 -0.63 5.47 5.15
CA SER A 55 0.62 4.77 4.80
C SER A 55 0.80 3.43 5.51
N ASN A 56 -0.30 2.86 6.03
CA ASN A 56 -0.31 1.59 6.73
C ASN A 56 -1.67 0.88 6.56
N LEU A 57 -1.70 -0.44 6.70
CA LEU A 57 -2.94 -1.22 6.80
C LEU A 57 -3.31 -1.44 8.27
N GLY A 58 -2.32 -1.75 9.13
CA GLY A 58 -2.57 -2.19 10.50
C GLY A 58 -3.34 -3.52 10.56
N THR A 59 -3.90 -3.85 11.72
CA THR A 59 -4.89 -4.93 11.85
C THR A 59 -6.22 -4.41 11.31
N ALA A 60 -6.39 -4.46 9.98
CA ALA A 60 -7.64 -4.08 9.33
C ALA A 60 -8.65 -5.23 9.40
N SER A 61 -9.87 -4.92 9.81
CA SER A 61 -11.02 -5.81 9.79
C SER A 61 -12.14 -5.25 8.90
N LEU A 62 -13.12 -6.09 8.56
CA LEU A 62 -14.29 -5.62 7.83
C LEU A 62 -15.14 -4.67 8.67
N ASP A 63 -15.24 -4.91 9.98
CA ASP A 63 -15.91 -4.02 10.92
C ASP A 63 -15.29 -2.63 10.92
N ASP A 64 -13.95 -2.53 10.87
CA ASP A 64 -13.26 -1.24 10.74
C ASP A 64 -13.68 -0.49 9.47
N LEU A 65 -13.81 -1.19 8.34
CA LEU A 65 -14.22 -0.56 7.07
C LEU A 65 -15.69 -0.12 7.09
N VAL A 66 -16.58 -0.90 7.69
CA VAL A 66 -18.01 -0.58 7.75
C VAL A 66 -18.29 0.54 8.76
N GLN A 67 -17.59 0.54 9.90
CA GLN A 67 -17.86 1.44 11.03
C GLN A 67 -16.94 2.65 11.13
N SER A 68 -15.81 2.70 10.40
CA SER A 68 -14.87 3.83 10.47
C SER A 68 -15.57 5.17 10.20
N GLY A 69 -15.33 6.16 11.07
CA GLY A 69 -15.83 7.53 10.90
C GLY A 69 -15.10 8.31 9.79
N ASP A 70 -14.07 7.72 9.20
CA ASP A 70 -13.23 8.33 8.19
C ASP A 70 -13.95 8.34 6.83
N GLU A 71 -14.24 9.54 6.34
CA GLU A 71 -14.77 9.74 5.00
C GLU A 71 -13.85 9.09 3.95
N GLY A 72 -14.42 8.23 3.09
CA GLY A 72 -13.69 7.48 2.06
C GLY A 72 -13.44 5.99 2.38
N PHE A 73 -13.58 5.55 3.64
CA PHE A 73 -13.40 4.13 4.02
C PHE A 73 -14.70 3.37 4.26
N LYS A 74 -15.80 4.09 4.50
CA LYS A 74 -17.11 3.49 4.71
C LYS A 74 -17.59 2.74 3.49
N VAL A 75 -17.63 1.43 3.60
CA VAL A 75 -18.29 0.61 2.59
C VAL A 75 -19.78 0.54 2.91
N LYS A 76 -20.61 1.23 2.11
CA LYS A 76 -22.06 1.28 2.31
C LYS A 76 -22.81 0.07 1.74
N ALA A 77 -22.12 -0.78 0.97
CA ALA A 77 -22.76 -1.79 0.13
C ALA A 77 -22.19 -3.20 0.33
N VAL A 78 -21.32 -3.46 1.31
CA VAL A 78 -20.75 -4.81 1.50
C VAL A 78 -21.63 -5.66 2.41
N ASP A 79 -21.79 -6.90 2.00
CA ASP A 79 -22.40 -7.98 2.79
C ASP A 79 -21.32 -8.64 3.66
N ASP A 80 -21.43 -8.43 4.97
CA ASP A 80 -20.50 -8.95 5.99
C ASP A 80 -20.55 -10.48 6.13
N ALA A 81 -21.63 -11.11 5.66
CA ALA A 81 -21.75 -12.56 5.62
C ALA A 81 -20.98 -13.19 4.45
N ARG A 82 -20.61 -12.41 3.43
CA ARG A 82 -19.98 -12.91 2.19
C ARG A 82 -18.51 -12.58 2.06
N VAL A 83 -18.11 -11.39 2.49
CA VAL A 83 -16.73 -10.93 2.39
C VAL A 83 -16.06 -10.96 3.74
N HIS A 84 -14.79 -11.31 3.72
CA HIS A 84 -13.97 -11.45 4.91
C HIS A 84 -12.61 -10.80 4.68
N ILE A 85 -11.99 -10.38 5.77
CA ILE A 85 -10.67 -9.77 5.75
C ILE A 85 -9.79 -10.49 6.76
N ALA A 86 -8.67 -11.01 6.29
CA ALA A 86 -7.57 -11.47 7.15
C ALA A 86 -6.41 -10.50 6.99
N SER A 87 -5.92 -9.93 8.08
CA SER A 87 -4.79 -9.01 8.06
C SER A 87 -3.67 -9.48 8.97
N GLN A 88 -2.44 -9.24 8.53
CA GLN A 88 -1.23 -9.45 9.32
C GLN A 88 -0.37 -8.20 9.26
N GLY A 89 -0.12 -7.62 10.43
CA GLY A 89 0.86 -6.56 10.58
C GLY A 89 2.26 -7.11 10.76
N LYS A 90 3.26 -6.32 10.35
CA LYS A 90 4.69 -6.56 10.58
C LYS A 90 5.25 -7.89 10.02
N VAL A 91 4.80 -8.30 8.84
CA VAL A 91 5.42 -9.40 8.09
C VAL A 91 6.83 -8.98 7.67
N ASN A 92 7.82 -9.88 7.78
CA ASN A 92 9.23 -9.57 7.53
C ASN A 92 9.81 -10.50 6.46
N ASP A 93 10.27 -9.94 5.34
CA ASP A 93 10.89 -10.68 4.23
C ASP A 93 12.43 -10.75 4.29
N GLY A 94 13.02 -10.31 5.40
CA GLY A 94 14.46 -10.21 5.60
C GLY A 94 15.06 -8.88 5.15
N SER A 95 14.35 -8.11 4.31
CA SER A 95 14.77 -6.76 3.89
C SER A 95 13.90 -5.68 4.53
N TYR A 96 12.58 -5.89 4.51
CA TYR A 96 11.56 -4.94 4.93
C TYR A 96 10.53 -5.59 5.85
N ILE A 97 9.92 -4.75 6.66
CA ILE A 97 8.71 -5.06 7.41
C ILE A 97 7.53 -4.40 6.69
N PHE A 98 6.53 -5.18 6.35
CA PHE A 98 5.33 -4.74 5.65
C PHE A 98 4.06 -5.29 6.32
N ASP A 99 2.93 -4.65 6.03
CA ASP A 99 1.62 -5.13 6.44
C ASP A 99 0.95 -5.77 5.23
N ARG A 100 0.14 -6.79 5.49
CA ARG A 100 -0.59 -7.56 4.49
C ARG A 100 -2.04 -7.67 4.89
N ALA A 101 -2.94 -7.54 3.92
CA ALA A 101 -4.34 -7.87 4.06
C ALA A 101 -4.79 -8.74 2.89
N LEU A 102 -5.63 -9.71 3.18
CA LEU A 102 -6.32 -10.53 2.21
C LEU A 102 -7.81 -10.27 2.35
N VAL A 103 -8.42 -9.75 1.30
CA VAL A 103 -9.88 -9.66 1.17
C VAL A 103 -10.33 -10.85 0.38
N PHE A 104 -11.31 -11.59 0.88
CA PHE A 104 -11.75 -12.81 0.22
C PHE A 104 -13.21 -13.12 0.47
N ALA A 105 -13.76 -13.95 -0.41
CA ALA A 105 -15.07 -14.57 -0.29
C ALA A 105 -14.93 -16.06 -0.60
N VAL A 106 -15.58 -16.90 0.19
CA VAL A 106 -15.56 -18.36 0.03
C VAL A 106 -16.85 -18.79 -0.66
N ASP A 107 -16.71 -19.46 -1.81
CA ASP A 107 -17.85 -20.03 -2.52
C ASP A 107 -18.48 -21.14 -1.66
N PRO A 108 -19.77 -21.02 -1.29
CA PRO A 108 -20.47 -22.01 -0.47
C PRO A 108 -20.46 -23.42 -1.07
N LYS A 109 -20.28 -23.56 -2.38
CA LYS A 109 -20.16 -24.85 -3.08
C LYS A 109 -18.91 -25.62 -2.67
N PHE A 110 -17.82 -24.91 -2.37
CA PHE A 110 -16.51 -25.50 -2.13
C PHE A 110 -16.10 -25.48 -0.65
N GLY A 111 -16.78 -24.71 0.20
CA GLY A 111 -16.54 -24.73 1.64
C GLY A 111 -17.21 -23.59 2.40
N SER A 112 -16.69 -23.34 3.59
CA SER A 112 -17.11 -22.27 4.50
C SER A 112 -15.91 -21.76 5.29
N LEU A 113 -16.05 -20.62 5.96
CA LEU A 113 -15.03 -20.12 6.90
C LEU A 113 -14.64 -21.10 8.02
N SER A 114 -15.52 -22.04 8.37
CA SER A 114 -15.19 -23.04 9.40
C SER A 114 -14.29 -24.15 8.88
N THR A 115 -14.12 -24.26 7.56
CA THR A 115 -13.34 -25.30 6.87
C THR A 115 -12.20 -24.74 6.04
N TRP A 116 -12.19 -23.43 5.79
CA TRP A 116 -11.17 -22.73 5.04
C TRP A 116 -10.69 -21.49 5.79
N SER A 117 -9.37 -21.32 5.87
CA SER A 117 -8.74 -20.15 6.49
C SER A 117 -7.43 -19.81 5.78
N PRO A 118 -7.11 -18.52 5.54
CA PRO A 118 -5.83 -18.12 4.98
C PRO A 118 -4.66 -18.29 5.95
N SER A 119 -4.94 -18.52 7.24
CA SER A 119 -3.94 -18.89 8.26
C SER A 119 -3.57 -20.38 8.24
N ASP A 120 -4.23 -21.19 7.41
CA ASP A 120 -3.81 -22.56 7.17
C ASP A 120 -2.91 -22.59 5.93
N ALA A 121 -1.64 -22.93 6.14
CA ALA A 121 -0.61 -22.97 5.10
C ALA A 121 -0.99 -23.89 3.93
N SER A 122 -1.75 -24.96 4.18
CA SER A 122 -2.20 -25.88 3.11
C SER A 122 -3.13 -25.21 2.09
N ASN A 123 -3.75 -24.08 2.46
CA ASN A 123 -4.57 -23.26 1.56
C ASN A 123 -3.75 -22.29 0.71
N ASN A 124 -2.43 -22.19 0.93
CA ASN A 124 -1.54 -21.41 0.08
C ASN A 124 -0.92 -22.29 -1.01
N ARG A 125 -1.45 -22.22 -2.23
CA ARG A 125 -0.92 -22.99 -3.36
C ARG A 125 0.50 -22.61 -3.75
N CYS A 126 0.88 -21.35 -3.56
CA CYS A 126 2.19 -20.85 -3.98
C CYS A 126 3.30 -21.31 -3.04
N ASP A 127 2.98 -21.52 -1.77
CA ASP A 127 3.89 -22.04 -0.76
C ASP A 127 3.09 -22.78 0.34
N PRO A 128 2.90 -24.10 0.20
CA PRO A 128 2.04 -24.87 1.11
C PRO A 128 2.54 -24.98 2.55
N ASP A 129 3.79 -24.60 2.81
CA ASP A 129 4.40 -24.63 4.16
C ASP A 129 4.26 -23.28 4.88
N HIS A 130 3.74 -22.26 4.19
CA HIS A 130 3.74 -20.88 4.63
C HIS A 130 2.35 -20.24 4.49
N ASP A 131 1.80 -19.79 5.60
CA ASP A 131 0.49 -19.13 5.66
C ASP A 131 0.58 -17.62 5.36
N ILE A 132 -0.57 -16.95 5.48
CA ILE A 132 -0.68 -15.50 5.30
C ILE A 132 0.23 -14.68 6.24
N THR A 133 0.70 -15.24 7.35
CA THR A 133 1.50 -14.52 8.36
C THR A 133 2.99 -14.40 8.00
N THR A 134 3.42 -15.14 6.98
CA THR A 134 4.82 -15.24 6.55
C THR A 134 5.10 -14.37 5.32
N ALA A 135 6.37 -14.11 5.01
CA ALA A 135 6.74 -13.28 3.85
C ALA A 135 6.56 -13.96 2.48
N ALA A 136 6.36 -15.28 2.47
CA ALA A 136 6.14 -16.03 1.24
C ALA A 136 4.93 -15.48 0.47
N THR A 137 4.95 -15.64 -0.85
CA THR A 137 3.82 -15.27 -1.69
C THR A 137 2.61 -16.13 -1.32
N TRP A 138 1.47 -15.48 -1.14
CA TRP A 138 0.20 -16.15 -0.91
C TRP A 138 -0.67 -16.06 -2.16
N CYS A 139 -1.20 -17.18 -2.67
CA CYS A 139 -2.05 -17.16 -3.87
C CYS A 139 -3.31 -18.04 -3.79
N GLY A 140 -3.77 -18.31 -2.58
CA GLY A 140 -5.03 -19.01 -2.32
C GLY A 140 -5.13 -20.42 -2.91
N PRO A 141 -6.30 -21.05 -2.77
CA PRO A 141 -6.56 -22.38 -3.33
C PRO A 141 -6.82 -22.32 -4.85
N VAL A 142 -6.80 -23.49 -5.50
CA VAL A 142 -7.05 -23.63 -6.96
C VAL A 142 -8.45 -23.17 -7.37
N SER A 143 -9.43 -23.30 -6.47
CA SER A 143 -10.84 -23.02 -6.74
C SER A 143 -11.58 -22.69 -5.44
N GLY A 144 -12.76 -22.08 -5.58
CA GLY A 144 -13.71 -21.90 -4.47
C GLY A 144 -13.46 -20.68 -3.59
N VAL A 145 -12.48 -19.84 -3.94
CA VAL A 145 -12.20 -18.59 -3.23
C VAL A 145 -11.90 -17.50 -4.25
N VAL A 146 -12.64 -16.40 -4.15
CA VAL A 146 -12.30 -15.14 -4.83
C VAL A 146 -11.54 -14.30 -3.82
N TYR A 147 -10.38 -13.78 -4.19
CA TYR A 147 -9.55 -13.01 -3.27
C TYR A 147 -8.79 -11.88 -3.95
N ASP A 148 -8.37 -10.92 -3.14
CA ASP A 148 -7.44 -9.86 -3.48
C ASP A 148 -6.43 -9.71 -2.34
N LEU A 149 -5.14 -9.79 -2.68
CA LEU A 149 -4.03 -9.66 -1.75
C LEU A 149 -3.47 -8.25 -1.85
N ILE A 150 -3.38 -7.56 -0.72
CA ILE A 150 -2.91 -6.18 -0.62
C ILE A 150 -1.74 -6.15 0.35
N GLU A 151 -0.61 -5.60 -0.08
CA GLU A 151 0.59 -5.49 0.73
C GLU A 151 1.17 -4.08 0.68
N THR A 152 1.62 -3.56 1.83
CA THR A 152 2.21 -2.20 1.87
C THR A 152 3.52 -2.10 1.10
N ARG A 153 4.19 -3.23 0.81
CA ARG A 153 5.42 -3.26 0.00
C ARG A 153 5.22 -2.86 -1.46
N GLU A 154 4.02 -2.98 -2.01
CA GLU A 154 3.73 -2.55 -3.39
C GLU A 154 3.76 -1.01 -3.49
N ILE A 155 3.10 -0.34 -2.55
CA ILE A 155 3.13 1.13 -2.43
C ILE A 155 4.52 1.64 -2.05
N PHE A 156 5.28 0.85 -1.29
CA PHE A 156 6.63 1.23 -0.91
C PHE A 156 7.55 1.54 -2.09
N LEU A 157 7.59 0.67 -3.10
CA LEU A 157 8.46 0.89 -4.26
C LEU A 157 8.06 2.15 -5.04
N GLN A 158 6.75 2.38 -5.14
CA GLN A 158 6.23 3.58 -5.78
C GLN A 158 6.61 4.84 -4.99
N THR A 159 6.29 4.89 -3.69
CA THR A 159 6.60 6.04 -2.82
C THR A 159 8.10 6.31 -2.71
N LEU A 160 8.94 5.26 -2.75
CA LEU A 160 10.39 5.45 -2.83
C LEU A 160 10.82 6.12 -4.14
N THR A 161 10.26 5.67 -5.26
CA THR A 161 10.61 6.20 -6.58
C THR A 161 10.19 7.66 -6.69
N ASP A 162 8.98 7.98 -6.23
CA ASP A 162 8.43 9.33 -6.19
C ASP A 162 9.30 10.25 -5.30
N GLU A 163 9.67 9.79 -4.10
CA GLU A 163 10.53 10.54 -3.19
C GLU A 163 11.94 10.77 -3.77
N VAL A 164 12.51 9.77 -4.45
CA VAL A 164 13.80 9.92 -5.14
C VAL A 164 13.73 10.99 -6.23
N LEU A 165 12.67 10.97 -7.04
CA LEU A 165 12.45 11.96 -8.09
C LEU A 165 12.25 13.37 -7.51
N ARG A 166 11.49 13.49 -6.42
CA ARG A 166 11.30 14.75 -5.68
C ARG A 166 12.63 15.32 -5.22
N MET A 167 13.48 14.51 -4.57
CA MET A 167 14.81 14.94 -4.12
C MET A 167 15.70 15.38 -5.29
N ASP A 168 15.63 14.69 -6.43
CA ASP A 168 16.37 15.09 -7.63
C ASP A 168 15.89 16.43 -8.20
N ILE A 169 14.57 16.66 -8.22
CA ILE A 169 13.99 17.94 -8.62
C ILE A 169 14.48 19.06 -7.69
N THR A 170 14.47 18.82 -6.38
CA THR A 170 14.99 19.80 -5.39
C THR A 170 16.47 20.08 -5.61
N LEU A 171 17.31 19.05 -5.80
CA LEU A 171 18.74 19.24 -6.11
C LEU A 171 18.96 20.00 -7.41
N GLN A 172 18.14 19.77 -8.44
CA GLN A 172 18.19 20.54 -9.68
C GLN A 172 17.78 22.00 -9.48
N LYS A 173 16.76 22.29 -8.65
CA LYS A 173 16.40 23.67 -8.27
C LYS A 173 17.60 24.35 -7.60
N ILE A 174 18.21 23.70 -6.62
CA ILE A 174 19.42 24.20 -5.91
C ILE A 174 20.57 24.44 -6.91
N ALA A 175 20.84 23.49 -7.81
CA ALA A 175 21.89 23.63 -8.81
C ALA A 175 21.63 24.80 -9.79
N ARG A 176 20.37 25.02 -10.17
CA ARG A 176 19.98 26.16 -11.02
C ARG A 176 20.20 27.49 -10.28
N GLY A 177 19.77 27.59 -9.02
CA GLY A 177 20.02 28.76 -8.19
C GLY A 177 21.52 29.04 -8.02
N TYR A 178 22.32 28.01 -7.74
CA TYR A 178 23.78 28.11 -7.68
C TYR A 178 24.41 28.66 -8.96
N ASN A 179 23.91 28.27 -10.13
CA ASN A 179 24.45 28.77 -11.39
C ASN A 179 24.11 30.25 -11.65
N VAL A 180 23.08 30.79 -10.98
CA VAL A 180 22.62 32.17 -11.10
C VAL A 180 23.29 33.08 -10.07
N VAL A 181 23.47 32.61 -8.83
CA VAL A 181 24.18 33.33 -7.76
C VAL A 181 25.68 33.21 -8.00
N GLU A 182 26.47 34.25 -7.70
CA GLU A 182 27.93 34.25 -7.92
C GLU A 182 28.61 32.95 -7.45
N LYS A 183 29.26 32.26 -8.38
CA LYS A 183 29.81 30.88 -8.35
C LYS A 183 30.91 30.60 -7.32
N ALA A 184 31.02 31.40 -6.26
CA ALA A 184 32.12 31.32 -5.32
C ALA A 184 31.91 30.24 -4.24
N THR A 185 30.66 29.93 -3.86
CA THR A 185 30.35 28.99 -2.77
C THR A 185 29.15 28.11 -3.10
N PHE A 186 29.32 26.80 -2.92
CA PHE A 186 28.28 25.81 -3.16
C PHE A 186 27.09 25.96 -2.20
N PRO A 187 25.84 25.61 -2.57
CA PRO A 187 24.70 25.96 -1.74
C PRO A 187 24.62 25.25 -0.41
N HIS A 188 24.61 26.00 0.69
CA HIS A 188 24.62 25.44 2.04
C HIS A 188 23.76 26.20 3.06
N GLY A 189 23.16 27.34 2.68
CA GLY A 189 22.40 28.14 3.64
C GLY A 189 23.26 28.62 4.80
N ASN A 190 22.76 28.50 6.03
CA ASN A 190 23.50 28.83 7.26
C ASN A 190 24.33 27.67 7.84
N LEU A 191 24.58 26.61 7.06
CA LEU A 191 25.26 25.39 7.54
C LEU A 191 26.80 25.48 7.44
N LEU A 192 27.48 24.90 8.43
CA LEU A 192 28.91 24.59 8.33
C LEU A 192 29.15 23.23 7.68
N VAL A 193 30.36 23.01 7.15
CA VAL A 193 30.76 21.71 6.60
C VAL A 193 30.61 20.62 7.67
N GLY A 194 29.96 19.51 7.31
CA GLY A 194 29.62 18.40 8.19
C GLY A 194 28.29 18.56 8.94
N GLN A 195 27.59 19.69 8.78
CA GLN A 195 26.28 19.91 9.42
C GLN A 195 25.12 19.63 8.48
N GLY A 196 23.98 19.29 9.07
CA GLY A 196 22.71 19.21 8.37
C GLY A 196 21.57 19.85 9.15
N ALA A 197 20.60 20.40 8.42
CA ALA A 197 19.35 20.90 8.97
C ALA A 197 18.23 20.69 7.96
N SER A 198 16.97 20.86 8.36
CA SER A 198 15.86 20.85 7.41
C SER A 198 16.07 21.89 6.30
N VAL A 199 15.62 21.62 5.08
CA VAL A 199 15.70 22.56 3.94
C VAL A 199 15.08 23.90 4.32
N CYS A 200 13.97 23.88 5.06
CA CYS A 200 13.33 25.06 5.63
C CYS A 200 14.29 25.89 6.51
N TYR A 201 15.01 25.25 7.44
CA TYR A 201 15.91 25.95 8.37
C TYR A 201 17.22 26.39 7.71
N ALA A 202 17.69 25.63 6.72
CA ALA A 202 18.83 26.03 5.90
C ALA A 202 18.51 27.25 5.04
N GLY A 203 17.24 27.42 4.66
CA GLY A 203 16.72 28.65 4.06
C GLY A 203 16.53 29.79 5.06
N ASP A 204 15.53 30.62 4.80
CA ASP A 204 15.13 31.75 5.64
C ASP A 204 14.04 31.38 6.68
N GLY A 205 13.72 30.10 6.83
CA GLY A 205 12.72 29.61 7.79
C GLY A 205 13.24 29.57 9.23
N THR A 206 12.33 29.73 10.21
CA THR A 206 12.66 29.61 11.64
C THR A 206 12.46 28.19 12.16
N ALA A 207 13.06 27.83 13.30
CA ALA A 207 12.90 26.51 13.89
C ALA A 207 11.42 26.11 14.09
N GLU A 208 10.59 26.99 14.66
CA GLU A 208 9.15 26.74 14.84
C GLU A 208 8.41 26.50 13.51
N MET A 209 8.86 27.12 12.42
CA MET A 209 8.29 26.92 11.08
C MET A 209 8.67 25.57 10.48
N CYS A 210 9.89 25.10 10.77
CA CYS A 210 10.50 23.97 10.07
C CYS A 210 10.32 22.61 10.77
N PHE A 211 9.79 22.59 12.00
CA PHE A 211 9.47 21.36 12.74
C PHE A 211 7.97 21.02 12.75
N SER A 212 7.14 21.83 12.09
CA SER A 212 5.73 21.52 11.86
C SER A 212 5.59 20.40 10.81
N THR A 213 4.71 19.43 11.03
CA THR A 213 4.31 18.41 10.03
C THR A 213 3.40 18.99 8.94
N THR A 214 3.05 20.27 9.05
CA THR A 214 2.23 21.01 8.10
C THR A 214 3.06 22.13 7.50
N CYS A 215 3.02 22.28 6.17
CA CYS A 215 3.73 23.33 5.46
C CYS A 215 3.07 24.69 5.71
N ASN A 216 3.48 25.36 6.80
CA ASN A 216 2.94 26.65 7.20
C ASN A 216 3.47 27.81 6.34
N TYR A 217 4.62 27.61 5.66
CA TYR A 217 5.24 28.57 4.77
C TYR A 217 5.46 27.92 3.40
N PRO A 218 4.63 28.27 2.39
CA PRO A 218 4.60 27.52 1.14
C PRO A 218 5.88 27.66 0.33
N VAL A 219 6.69 28.71 0.58
CA VAL A 219 7.97 28.95 -0.07
C VAL A 219 8.96 29.53 0.94
N VAL A 220 10.18 28.99 0.97
CA VAL A 220 11.36 29.51 1.70
C VAL A 220 12.49 29.76 0.70
N MET A 221 13.38 30.71 0.99
CA MET A 221 14.50 31.06 0.11
C MET A 221 15.80 30.44 0.61
N LEU A 222 16.32 29.45 -0.11
CA LEU A 222 17.66 28.90 0.11
C LEU A 222 18.64 29.54 -0.87
N GLN A 223 19.43 30.52 -0.39
CA GLN A 223 20.41 31.24 -1.20
C GLN A 223 19.84 31.70 -2.56
N GLN A 224 18.78 32.51 -2.51
CA GLN A 224 18.04 33.00 -3.69
C GLN A 224 17.32 31.92 -4.51
N THR A 225 17.30 30.67 -4.05
CA THR A 225 16.53 29.60 -4.69
C THR A 225 15.22 29.39 -3.92
N PRO A 226 14.05 29.57 -4.55
CA PRO A 226 12.77 29.30 -3.89
C PRO A 226 12.57 27.79 -3.72
N MET A 227 12.25 27.39 -2.49
CA MET A 227 11.96 26.02 -2.08
C MET A 227 10.52 25.94 -1.61
N ASP A 228 9.70 25.15 -2.30
CA ASP A 228 8.30 24.97 -1.95
C ASP A 228 8.10 23.87 -0.89
N CYS A 229 6.86 23.61 -0.48
CA CYS A 229 6.55 22.54 0.47
C CYS A 229 7.07 21.17 0.03
N SER A 230 7.02 20.89 -1.28
CA SER A 230 7.48 19.63 -1.84
C SER A 230 9.01 19.53 -1.86
N ASP A 231 9.75 20.60 -1.64
CA ASP A 231 11.20 20.56 -1.39
C ASP A 231 11.48 20.39 0.11
N GLN A 232 10.71 21.10 0.93
CA GLN A 232 10.87 21.18 2.38
C GLN A 232 10.50 19.88 3.12
N PHE A 233 9.51 19.13 2.61
CA PHE A 233 9.00 17.92 3.24
C PHE A 233 9.02 16.74 2.28
N SER A 234 9.30 15.55 2.80
CA SER A 234 9.15 14.27 2.10
C SER A 234 7.68 13.96 1.85
N ASP A 235 7.40 13.06 0.91
CA ASP A 235 6.06 12.49 0.69
C ASP A 235 5.51 11.82 1.95
N TRP A 236 6.40 11.41 2.87
CA TRP A 236 6.02 10.83 4.13
C TRP A 236 5.80 11.84 5.28
N GLY A 237 5.80 13.14 4.98
CA GLY A 237 5.49 14.22 5.93
C GLY A 237 6.62 14.63 6.88
N ASN A 238 7.80 13.99 6.82
CA ASN A 238 8.98 14.45 7.55
C ASN A 238 9.71 15.57 6.80
N ALA A 239 10.44 16.42 7.54
CA ALA A 239 11.27 17.44 6.92
C ALA A 239 12.44 16.82 6.12
N THR A 240 12.66 17.28 4.90
CA THR A 240 13.86 16.94 4.11
C THR A 240 15.06 17.63 4.75
N VAL A 241 16.13 16.90 5.00
CA VAL A 241 17.36 17.43 5.60
C VAL A 241 18.38 17.74 4.51
N LEU A 242 18.84 18.99 4.44
CA LEU A 242 20.00 19.39 3.67
C LEU A 242 21.26 19.23 4.54
N THR A 243 22.22 18.47 4.05
CA THR A 243 23.54 18.28 4.68
C THR A 243 24.62 18.91 3.81
N TYR A 244 25.42 19.80 4.40
CA TYR A 244 26.57 20.39 3.72
C TYR A 244 27.80 19.53 3.98
N VAL A 245 28.10 18.62 3.04
CA VAL A 245 29.12 17.58 3.24
C VAL A 245 30.53 18.11 3.03
N SER A 246 30.72 18.96 2.01
CA SER A 246 31.98 19.64 1.72
C SER A 246 31.73 20.89 0.88
N PRO A 247 32.73 21.77 0.68
CA PRO A 247 32.59 22.97 -0.15
C PRO A 247 32.13 22.77 -1.60
N LYS A 248 32.01 21.53 -2.06
CA LYS A 248 31.51 21.17 -3.40
C LYS A 248 30.44 20.06 -3.36
N HIS A 249 29.91 19.75 -2.19
CA HIS A 249 29.06 18.57 -1.99
C HIS A 249 27.98 18.81 -0.95
N ILE A 250 26.73 18.59 -1.35
CA ILE A 250 25.56 18.59 -0.48
C ILE A 250 24.80 17.29 -0.70
N ALA A 251 24.13 16.86 0.35
CA ALA A 251 23.18 15.76 0.29
C ALA A 251 21.82 16.24 0.79
N LEU A 252 20.76 15.88 0.08
CA LEU A 252 19.43 15.83 0.66
C LEU A 252 19.25 14.46 1.27
N VAL A 253 18.70 14.41 2.47
CA VAL A 253 18.35 13.18 3.19
C VAL A 253 16.87 13.23 3.52
N SER A 254 16.17 12.18 3.14
CA SER A 254 14.78 11.96 3.48
C SER A 254 14.65 10.68 4.29
N SER A 255 13.74 10.67 5.26
CA SER A 255 13.52 9.52 6.13
C SER A 255 12.05 9.21 6.27
N SER A 256 11.68 7.94 6.11
CA SER A 256 10.31 7.49 6.31
C SER A 256 9.93 7.56 7.81
N PRO A 257 8.68 7.91 8.14
CA PRO A 257 8.18 7.78 9.49
C PRO A 257 8.21 6.31 9.87
N ARG A 258 8.49 6.06 11.15
CA ARG A 258 8.57 4.72 11.75
C ARG A 258 7.29 3.88 11.60
N ALA A 259 6.19 4.44 11.09
CA ALA A 259 4.89 3.79 11.05
C ALA A 259 4.57 3.08 9.72
N SER A 260 5.24 3.44 8.62
CA SER A 260 4.86 2.97 7.28
C SER A 260 5.80 1.92 6.70
N VAL A 261 7.12 2.13 6.83
CA VAL A 261 8.12 1.19 6.29
C VAL A 261 9.32 1.10 7.22
N LYS A 262 9.67 -0.13 7.60
CA LYS A 262 10.89 -0.41 8.38
C LYS A 262 11.76 -1.39 7.63
N HIS A 263 13.06 -1.24 7.78
CA HIS A 263 13.97 -2.35 7.56
C HIS A 263 13.58 -3.53 8.45
N ALA A 264 14.03 -4.73 8.08
CA ALA A 264 13.83 -5.95 8.87
C ALA A 264 14.29 -5.81 10.34
N ASN A 265 15.25 -4.92 10.63
CA ASN A 265 15.73 -4.60 11.98
C ASN A 265 14.85 -3.59 12.76
N GLY A 266 13.74 -3.12 12.17
CA GLY A 266 12.80 -2.18 12.77
C GLY A 266 13.17 -0.69 12.65
N THR A 267 14.28 -0.35 11.99
CA THR A 267 14.65 1.06 11.75
C THR A 267 13.88 1.65 10.57
N GLY A 268 13.58 2.95 10.62
CA GLY A 268 13.03 3.67 9.47
C GLY A 268 13.99 3.63 8.28
N LEU A 269 13.46 3.80 7.08
CA LEU A 269 14.28 3.90 5.88
C LEU A 269 14.76 5.34 5.72
N SER A 270 16.04 5.52 5.44
CA SER A 270 16.60 6.80 5.03
C SER A 270 17.20 6.67 3.65
N ILE A 271 16.85 7.61 2.77
CA ILE A 271 17.44 7.72 1.45
C ILE A 271 18.14 9.07 1.32
N ALA A 272 19.22 9.09 0.55
CA ALA A 272 19.99 10.29 0.30
C ALA A 272 20.21 10.48 -1.20
N ARG A 273 20.12 11.72 -1.66
CA ARG A 273 20.53 12.14 -3.01
C ARG A 273 21.54 13.26 -2.87
N GLU A 274 22.54 13.22 -3.74
CA GLU A 274 23.70 14.10 -3.62
C GLU A 274 23.85 14.97 -4.86
N LEU A 275 24.27 16.21 -4.64
CA LEU A 275 24.75 17.09 -5.69
C LEU A 275 26.23 17.38 -5.42
N ARG A 276 27.05 17.04 -6.41
CA ARG A 276 28.50 17.22 -6.39
C ARG A 276 28.93 18.02 -7.61
N VAL A 277 29.84 18.97 -7.41
CA VAL A 277 30.53 19.64 -8.52
C VAL A 277 31.89 18.98 -8.72
N PRO A 278 32.32 18.74 -9.97
CA PRO A 278 33.67 18.23 -10.24
C PRO A 278 34.82 19.10 -9.67
#